data_AF-A0A2Z3HBE7-F1
#
_entry.id   AF-A0A2Z3HBE7-F1
#
_cell.length_a   1.000
_cell.length_b   1.000
_cell.length_c   1.000
_cell.angle_alpha   90.00
_cell.angle_beta   90.00
_cell.angle_gamma   90.00
#
_symmetry.space_group_name_H-M   'P 1'
#
loop_
_entity.id
_entity.type
_entity.pdbx_description
1 polymer ?
#
loop_
_entity_poly.entity_id
_entity_poly.type
_entity_poly.pdbx_seq_one_letter_code
_entity_poly.pdbx_strand_id
1 'polypeptide(L)'
;MKSWYLVPVLALALPFAPCGDVLGGPKSDPLGPKAYPPVYVPAEAPHGYLYQPAADLRTVPRGDAVKYAPQAGDVLLLSDPDPLFTTLYVIARSGRPGHSAVVITMPDGRLGVLESGFSFTPWTRITPLDYRLNLYSGHIWVRPRQEPLTAEQDRALTEFALAAEGGKYDLRKFGMQLTLLRARNPLVTRFAGKPVGPGQKYVCVQIVLEALVYAGLIDGETARPGATYSQDLFYDRSRNPYIDRHPPLAGRGWGPPQLWTPIPGTALRGQDRPQPPNAWPGPGGAYRVDPIPVADGQPPVPTVVGYVPGTPDLTLPTQSPPRRISFLDRPYRIFSRR
;
A
#
# COMPACT_ATOMS: atom_id res chain seq x y z
N MET A 1 -5.53 36.54 -23.63
CA MET A 1 -4.88 35.26 -24.00
C MET A 1 -3.42 35.31 -23.57
N LYS A 2 -2.98 34.42 -22.66
CA LYS A 2 -1.58 34.04 -22.30
C LYS A 2 -1.50 33.74 -20.78
N SER A 3 -1.94 32.55 -20.36
CA SER A 3 -1.60 31.98 -19.04
C SER A 3 -1.87 30.47 -19.02
N TRP A 4 -1.25 29.73 -19.94
CA TRP A 4 -1.31 28.25 -19.97
C TRP A 4 0.07 27.59 -19.95
N TYR A 5 1.16 28.37 -19.97
CA TYR A 5 2.54 27.84 -20.03
C TYR A 5 3.25 27.71 -18.66
N LEU A 6 2.65 28.16 -17.56
CA LEU A 6 3.29 28.15 -16.23
C LEU A 6 3.04 26.87 -15.42
N VAL A 7 2.01 26.08 -15.75
CA VAL A 7 1.66 24.86 -15.01
C VAL A 7 2.64 23.68 -15.22
N PRO A 8 3.21 23.44 -16.42
CA PRO A 8 4.17 22.34 -16.60
C PRO A 8 5.47 22.54 -15.83
N VAL A 9 5.93 23.79 -15.69
CA VAL A 9 7.22 24.12 -15.07
C VAL A 9 7.19 23.95 -13.55
N LEU A 10 6.08 24.34 -12.89
CA LEU A 10 5.91 24.15 -11.44
C LEU A 10 5.78 22.67 -11.04
N ALA A 11 5.09 21.86 -11.85
CA ALA A 11 5.00 20.41 -11.63
C ALA A 11 6.33 19.67 -11.84
N LEU A 12 7.20 20.20 -12.69
CA LEU A 12 8.57 19.69 -12.90
C LEU A 12 9.56 20.19 -11.83
N ALA A 13 9.32 21.36 -11.20
CA ALA A 13 10.19 21.92 -10.17
C ALA A 13 9.89 21.41 -8.75
N LEU A 14 8.66 20.96 -8.47
CA LEU A 14 8.25 20.39 -7.18
C LEU A 14 9.07 19.17 -6.70
N PRO A 15 9.51 18.23 -7.57
CA PRO A 15 10.43 17.18 -7.13
C PRO A 15 11.88 17.65 -6.86
N PHE A 16 12.22 18.93 -7.14
CA PHE A 16 13.58 19.45 -7.03
C PHE A 16 13.73 20.74 -6.22
N ALA A 17 12.65 21.36 -5.73
CA ALA A 17 12.72 22.56 -4.91
C ALA A 17 13.20 22.21 -3.48
N PRO A 18 14.32 22.78 -2.99
CA PRO A 18 14.81 22.57 -1.64
C PRO A 18 14.00 23.44 -0.67
N CYS A 19 12.72 23.12 -0.48
CA CYS A 19 11.92 23.66 0.63
C CYS A 19 11.90 22.61 1.74
N GLY A 20 12.28 23.04 2.95
CA GLY A 20 12.69 22.21 4.08
C GLY A 20 11.74 21.08 4.47
N ASP A 21 12.31 20.02 5.03
CA ASP A 21 11.70 18.95 5.83
C ASP A 21 10.36 18.31 5.38
N VAL A 22 9.86 18.59 4.18
CA VAL A 22 8.81 17.82 3.50
C VAL A 22 9.43 16.57 2.83
N LEU A 23 10.74 16.62 2.55
CA LEU A 23 11.57 15.53 2.03
C LEU A 23 12.62 15.06 3.05
N GLY A 24 12.34 15.20 4.35
CA GLY A 24 13.17 14.74 5.47
C GLY A 24 13.35 13.21 5.57
N GLY A 25 13.31 12.51 4.44
CA GLY A 25 13.78 11.15 4.33
C GLY A 25 15.31 11.13 4.50
N PRO A 26 15.85 10.32 5.41
CA PRO A 26 17.30 10.18 5.58
C PRO A 26 17.98 9.91 4.24
N LYS A 27 19.00 10.72 3.92
CA LYS A 27 19.81 10.63 2.68
C LYS A 27 20.69 9.37 2.61
N SER A 28 20.73 8.58 3.67
CA SER A 28 21.46 7.32 3.77
C SER A 28 20.50 6.22 4.25
N ASP A 29 20.72 5.01 3.76
CA ASP A 29 19.99 3.80 4.10
C ASP A 29 19.63 3.73 5.62
N PRO A 30 18.35 3.81 6.01
CA PRO A 30 17.89 4.04 7.36
C PRO A 30 17.49 2.73 8.01
N LEU A 31 18.44 1.81 8.09
CA LEU A 31 18.32 0.64 8.95
C LEU A 31 18.39 1.03 10.44
N GLY A 32 18.58 2.32 10.71
CA GLY A 32 18.48 2.89 12.05
C GLY A 32 17.04 2.97 12.57
N PRO A 33 16.87 2.94 13.90
CA PRO A 33 15.57 2.90 14.58
C PRO A 33 14.67 4.13 14.35
N LYS A 34 15.15 5.20 13.71
CA LYS A 34 14.29 6.33 13.31
C LYS A 34 13.32 5.98 12.18
N ALA A 35 13.67 5.03 11.31
CA ALA A 35 12.81 4.61 10.20
C ALA A 35 11.81 3.52 10.59
N TYR A 36 12.04 2.87 11.73
CA TYR A 36 11.18 1.85 12.29
C TYR A 36 10.84 2.29 13.72
N PRO A 37 9.76 3.04 13.94
CA PRO A 37 9.33 3.36 15.29
C PRO A 37 8.75 2.11 15.97
N PRO A 38 8.74 2.08 17.31
CA PRO A 38 7.90 1.17 18.08
C PRO A 38 6.44 1.24 17.61
N VAL A 39 5.76 0.10 17.59
CA VAL A 39 4.33 0.03 17.27
C VAL A 39 3.59 -0.79 18.32
N TYR A 40 2.28 -0.57 18.42
CA TYR A 40 1.38 -1.47 19.13
C TYR A 40 0.78 -2.50 18.17
N VAL A 41 0.92 -3.77 18.53
CA VAL A 41 0.28 -4.90 17.85
C VAL A 41 -0.81 -5.45 18.78
N PRO A 42 -2.10 -5.40 18.38
CA PRO A 42 -3.19 -5.91 19.23
C PRO A 42 -2.96 -7.38 19.58
N ALA A 43 -3.00 -7.73 20.86
CA ALA A 43 -2.64 -9.09 21.29
C ALA A 43 -3.65 -10.13 20.79
N GLU A 44 -4.93 -9.77 20.74
CA GLU A 44 -6.03 -10.64 20.32
C GLU A 44 -6.21 -10.73 18.81
N ALA A 45 -5.66 -9.76 18.07
CA ALA A 45 -5.75 -9.65 16.62
C ALA A 45 -4.51 -8.95 16.06
N PRO A 46 -3.34 -9.63 16.00
CA PRO A 46 -2.08 -9.02 15.56
C PRO A 46 -2.17 -8.40 14.16
N HIS A 47 -3.00 -9.00 13.31
CA HIS A 47 -3.26 -8.54 11.95
C HIS A 47 -4.50 -7.65 11.84
N GLY A 48 -5.12 -7.21 12.94
CA GLY A 48 -6.30 -6.34 12.93
C GLY A 48 -7.59 -7.01 12.44
N TYR A 49 -8.49 -6.21 11.90
CA TYR A 49 -9.86 -6.57 11.54
C TYR A 49 -10.22 -6.06 10.15
N LEU A 50 -11.10 -6.80 9.46
CA LEU A 50 -11.74 -6.41 8.21
C LEU A 50 -13.22 -6.11 8.43
N TYR A 51 -13.79 -5.28 7.56
CA TYR A 51 -15.22 -4.98 7.49
C TYR A 51 -15.83 -5.50 6.20
N GLN A 52 -17.16 -5.43 6.12
CA GLN A 52 -17.90 -5.81 4.92
C GLN A 52 -17.30 -5.14 3.67
N PRO A 53 -17.21 -5.88 2.55
CA PRO A 53 -16.70 -5.36 1.31
C PRO A 53 -17.34 -4.06 0.85
N ALA A 54 -16.50 -3.16 0.36
CA ALA A 54 -16.92 -1.88 -0.18
C ALA A 54 -15.97 -1.45 -1.31
N ALA A 55 -16.48 -1.42 -2.54
CA ALA A 55 -15.78 -0.80 -3.67
C ALA A 55 -15.87 0.75 -3.61
N ASP A 56 -15.51 1.34 -2.46
CA ASP A 56 -15.34 2.78 -2.33
C ASP A 56 -14.33 3.13 -1.25
N LEU A 57 -13.73 4.31 -1.39
CA LEU A 57 -12.64 4.78 -0.53
C LEU A 57 -13.13 5.42 0.78
N ARG A 58 -14.42 5.29 1.13
CA ARG A 58 -14.88 5.79 2.42
C ARG A 58 -14.30 4.92 3.52
N THR A 59 -13.73 5.59 4.50
CA THR A 59 -13.06 4.96 5.64
C THR A 59 -14.03 4.77 6.79
N VAL A 60 -15.29 4.44 6.45
CA VAL A 60 -16.37 4.21 7.41
C VAL A 60 -16.52 2.70 7.52
N PRO A 61 -16.21 2.11 8.69
CA PRO A 61 -16.51 0.72 9.01
C PRO A 61 -17.93 0.32 8.61
N ARG A 62 -18.10 -0.88 8.02
CA ARG A 62 -19.40 -1.40 7.57
C ARG A 62 -19.66 -2.78 8.10
N GLY A 63 -20.80 -2.93 8.77
CA GLY A 63 -21.15 -4.17 9.45
C GLY A 63 -20.14 -4.51 10.55
N ASP A 64 -20.15 -5.77 10.93
CA ASP A 64 -19.33 -6.26 12.03
C ASP A 64 -17.86 -6.40 11.62
N ALA A 65 -16.97 -6.07 12.56
CA ALA A 65 -15.54 -6.30 12.41
C ALA A 65 -15.25 -7.80 12.52
N VAL A 66 -14.54 -8.36 11.54
CA VAL A 66 -14.07 -9.75 11.55
C VAL A 66 -12.56 -9.75 11.69
N LYS A 67 -12.01 -10.61 12.56
CA LYS A 67 -10.55 -10.75 12.69
C LYS A 67 -9.94 -11.07 11.32
N TYR A 68 -8.93 -10.31 10.92
CA TYR A 68 -8.25 -10.55 9.67
C TYR A 68 -7.37 -11.80 9.81
N ALA A 69 -7.67 -12.83 9.02
CA ALA A 69 -6.85 -14.03 8.86
C ALA A 69 -6.08 -13.90 7.54
N PRO A 70 -4.92 -13.22 7.53
CA PRO A 70 -4.16 -13.00 6.31
C PRO A 70 -3.60 -14.30 5.76
N GLN A 71 -3.42 -14.33 4.45
CA GLN A 71 -2.72 -15.39 3.74
C GLN A 71 -1.83 -14.82 2.62
N ALA A 72 -0.86 -15.61 2.19
CA ALA A 72 -0.02 -15.24 1.05
C ALA A 72 -0.87 -14.97 -0.20
N GLY A 73 -0.49 -13.95 -0.96
CA GLY A 73 -1.21 -13.47 -2.13
C GLY A 73 -2.30 -12.43 -1.82
N ASP A 74 -2.63 -12.17 -0.56
CA ASP A 74 -3.50 -11.03 -0.21
C ASP A 74 -2.87 -9.72 -0.69
N VAL A 75 -3.66 -8.87 -1.33
CA VAL A 75 -3.18 -7.58 -1.84
C VAL A 75 -3.61 -6.46 -0.89
N LEU A 76 -2.62 -5.74 -0.36
CA LEU A 76 -2.82 -4.58 0.48
C LEU A 76 -2.82 -3.33 -0.41
N LEU A 77 -3.83 -2.48 -0.24
CA LEU A 77 -3.99 -1.24 -0.96
C LEU A 77 -3.98 -0.10 0.04
N LEU A 78 -3.03 0.82 -0.12
CA LEU A 78 -2.68 1.78 0.91
C LEU A 78 -2.91 3.21 0.42
N SER A 79 -3.55 4.03 1.25
CA SER A 79 -3.69 5.46 0.99
C SER A 79 -3.02 6.27 2.08
N ASP A 80 -2.01 7.02 1.65
CA ASP A 80 -1.26 7.94 2.51
C ASP A 80 -2.18 9.07 3.03
N PRO A 81 -2.05 9.46 4.30
CA PRO A 81 -2.81 10.60 4.84
C PRO A 81 -2.32 11.96 4.31
N ASP A 82 -1.11 12.04 3.74
CA ASP A 82 -0.50 13.29 3.27
C ASP A 82 -1.27 13.88 2.05
N PRO A 83 -1.76 15.13 2.17
CA PRO A 83 -2.35 15.86 1.05
C PRO A 83 -1.44 16.02 -0.18
N LEU A 84 -0.12 16.06 0.00
CA LEU A 84 0.85 16.17 -1.10
C LEU A 84 0.71 14.98 -2.04
N PHE A 85 0.77 13.75 -1.50
CA PHE A 85 0.61 12.54 -2.30
C PHE A 85 -0.75 12.48 -2.97
N THR A 86 -1.80 12.87 -2.25
CA THR A 86 -3.15 12.95 -2.82
C THR A 86 -3.17 13.83 -4.07
N THR A 87 -2.48 14.97 -4.02
CA THR A 87 -2.35 15.90 -5.15
C THR A 87 -1.53 15.29 -6.29
N LEU A 88 -0.37 14.69 -5.99
CA LEU A 88 0.49 14.03 -6.99
C LEU A 88 -0.25 12.90 -7.72
N TYR A 89 -1.03 12.08 -7.01
CA TYR A 89 -1.82 11.01 -7.63
C TYR A 89 -2.98 11.52 -8.48
N VAL A 90 -3.54 12.69 -8.16
CA VAL A 90 -4.52 13.35 -9.03
C VAL A 90 -3.84 13.83 -10.32
N ILE A 91 -2.67 14.45 -10.22
CA ILE A 91 -1.86 14.88 -11.38
C ILE A 91 -1.50 13.67 -12.25
N ALA A 92 -1.04 12.58 -11.63
CA ALA A 92 -0.80 11.29 -12.28
C ALA A 92 -2.09 10.62 -12.80
N ARG A 93 -3.28 11.18 -12.54
CA ARG A 93 -4.58 10.59 -12.89
C ARG A 93 -4.74 9.14 -12.40
N SER A 94 -4.07 8.77 -11.31
CA SER A 94 -4.17 7.47 -10.64
C SER A 94 -5.18 7.47 -9.51
N GLY A 95 -5.32 8.61 -8.81
CA GLY A 95 -6.17 8.71 -7.62
C GLY A 95 -5.71 7.81 -6.47
N ARG A 96 -6.60 7.59 -5.51
CA ARG A 96 -6.42 6.65 -4.39
C ARG A 96 -6.99 5.26 -4.73
N PRO A 97 -6.48 4.17 -4.12
CA PRO A 97 -5.30 4.10 -3.26
C PRO A 97 -4.00 4.41 -4.03
N GLY A 98 -3.00 4.96 -3.35
CA GLY A 98 -1.78 5.48 -3.99
C GLY A 98 -0.59 4.50 -3.95
N HIS A 99 -0.66 3.52 -3.06
CA HIS A 99 0.38 2.53 -2.84
C HIS A 99 -0.25 1.13 -2.73
N SER A 100 0.57 0.10 -2.93
CA SER A 100 0.13 -1.29 -2.84
C SER A 100 1.27 -2.20 -2.43
N ALA A 101 0.92 -3.31 -1.81
CA ALA A 101 1.81 -4.36 -1.37
C ALA A 101 1.14 -5.73 -1.50
N VAL A 102 1.92 -6.81 -1.41
CA VAL A 102 1.40 -8.18 -1.43
C VAL A 102 1.90 -8.94 -0.20
N VAL A 103 1.03 -9.72 0.42
CA VAL A 103 1.37 -10.62 1.53
C VAL A 103 2.09 -11.84 0.97
N ILE A 104 3.17 -12.26 1.63
CA ILE A 104 3.96 -13.43 1.24
C ILE A 104 4.24 -14.31 2.45
N THR A 105 4.56 -15.58 2.22
CA THR A 105 5.24 -16.41 3.21
C THR A 105 6.73 -16.11 3.19
N MET A 106 7.31 -15.80 4.35
CA MET A 106 8.75 -15.63 4.51
C MET A 106 9.44 -17.00 4.71
N PRO A 107 10.77 -17.11 4.52
CA PRO A 107 11.49 -18.39 4.68
C PRO A 107 11.33 -19.07 6.05
N ASP A 108 11.03 -18.31 7.09
CA ASP A 108 10.78 -18.80 8.45
C ASP A 108 9.32 -19.25 8.70
N GLY A 109 8.49 -19.23 7.66
CA GLY A 109 7.07 -19.59 7.71
C GLY A 109 6.15 -18.49 8.25
N ARG A 110 6.69 -17.35 8.71
CA ARG A 110 5.86 -16.19 9.10
C ARG A 110 5.39 -15.43 7.86
N LEU A 111 4.34 -14.63 8.03
CA LEU A 111 3.85 -13.76 6.97
C LEU A 111 4.63 -12.44 6.92
N GLY A 112 4.98 -12.03 5.70
CA GLY A 112 5.61 -10.77 5.39
C GLY A 112 4.79 -9.97 4.38
N VAL A 113 5.22 -8.73 4.15
CA VAL A 113 4.69 -7.84 3.12
C VAL A 113 5.82 -7.46 2.18
N LEU A 114 5.67 -7.81 0.91
CA LEU A 114 6.54 -7.34 -0.17
C LEU A 114 6.01 -6.02 -0.73
N GLU A 115 6.84 -4.99 -0.69
CA GLU A 115 6.52 -3.69 -1.28
C GLU A 115 7.76 -2.92 -1.72
N SER A 116 7.56 -1.93 -2.57
CA SER A 116 8.62 -1.05 -3.08
C SER A 116 8.22 0.41 -2.93
N GLY A 117 9.06 1.24 -2.32
CA GLY A 117 8.80 2.68 -2.19
C GLY A 117 8.02 3.12 -0.93
N PHE A 118 7.87 2.26 0.08
CA PHE A 118 7.08 2.57 1.28
C PHE A 118 7.68 3.72 2.11
N SER A 119 6.86 4.67 2.59
CA SER A 119 7.30 5.81 3.41
C SER A 119 8.54 6.52 2.83
N PHE A 120 8.53 6.75 1.51
CA PHE A 120 9.63 7.36 0.76
C PHE A 120 10.94 6.57 0.73
N THR A 121 10.95 5.28 1.10
CA THR A 121 12.18 4.49 1.02
C THR A 121 12.53 4.17 -0.44
N PRO A 122 13.73 4.51 -0.94
CA PRO A 122 14.14 4.22 -2.31
C PRO A 122 14.49 2.74 -2.57
N TRP A 123 13.92 1.78 -1.83
CA TRP A 123 14.13 0.35 -2.03
C TRP A 123 12.85 -0.48 -1.86
N THR A 124 13.00 -1.73 -2.26
CA THR A 124 12.09 -2.85 -2.09
C THR A 124 12.47 -3.61 -0.84
N ARG A 125 11.49 -4.11 -0.10
CA ARG A 125 11.72 -4.83 1.14
C ARG A 125 10.62 -5.83 1.43
N ILE A 126 10.96 -6.79 2.28
CA ILE A 126 10.01 -7.64 2.98
C ILE A 126 9.94 -7.12 4.43
N THR A 127 8.74 -6.98 4.98
CA THR A 127 8.55 -6.58 6.39
C THR A 127 7.55 -7.52 7.06
N PRO A 128 7.76 -7.96 8.31
CA PRO A 128 6.78 -8.76 9.04
C PRO A 128 5.39 -8.11 9.00
N LEU A 129 4.38 -8.91 8.66
CA LEU A 129 3.05 -8.41 8.30
C LEU A 129 2.37 -7.66 9.45
N ASP A 130 2.39 -8.25 10.64
CA ASP A 130 1.84 -7.68 11.87
C ASP A 130 2.45 -6.31 12.16
N TYR A 131 3.78 -6.20 12.17
CA TYR A 131 4.47 -4.94 12.35
C TYR A 131 4.10 -3.95 11.24
N ARG A 132 4.08 -4.38 9.97
CA ARG A 132 3.85 -3.49 8.83
C ARG A 132 2.44 -2.91 8.77
N LEU A 133 1.42 -3.72 9.04
CA LEU A 133 0.04 -3.25 9.17
C LEU A 133 -0.07 -2.25 10.33
N ASN A 134 0.63 -2.54 11.43
CA ASN A 134 0.57 -1.70 12.62
C ASN A 134 1.44 -0.43 12.58
N LEU A 135 2.43 -0.40 11.70
CA LEU A 135 3.23 0.78 11.41
C LEU A 135 2.51 1.78 10.50
N TYR A 136 1.62 1.30 9.62
CA TYR A 136 1.01 2.20 8.65
C TYR A 136 0.11 3.22 9.33
N SER A 137 0.32 4.49 8.96
CA SER A 137 -0.46 5.61 9.44
C SER A 137 -1.64 5.95 8.52
N GLY A 138 -1.67 5.44 7.28
CA GLY A 138 -2.78 5.67 6.36
C GLY A 138 -3.90 4.66 6.49
N HIS A 139 -4.74 4.60 5.46
CA HIS A 139 -5.79 3.58 5.37
C HIS A 139 -5.28 2.38 4.60
N ILE A 140 -5.68 1.21 5.05
CA ILE A 140 -5.43 -0.04 4.38
C ILE A 140 -6.77 -0.60 3.93
N TRP A 141 -6.83 -1.00 2.67
CA TRP A 141 -7.85 -1.91 2.20
C TRP A 141 -7.18 -3.21 1.79
N VAL A 142 -7.82 -4.32 2.11
CA VAL A 142 -7.34 -5.65 1.77
C VAL A 142 -8.22 -6.19 0.65
N ARG A 143 -7.58 -6.70 -0.40
CA ARG A 143 -8.18 -7.60 -1.37
C ARG A 143 -7.76 -9.02 -0.95
N PRO A 144 -8.57 -9.71 -0.14
CA PRO A 144 -8.18 -11.03 0.35
C PRO A 144 -8.26 -12.04 -0.79
N ARG A 145 -7.33 -12.98 -0.81
CA ARG A 145 -7.45 -14.22 -1.55
C ARG A 145 -8.67 -14.99 -1.02
N GLN A 146 -9.47 -15.52 -1.92
CA GLN A 146 -10.62 -16.37 -1.61
C GLN A 146 -10.22 -17.84 -1.56
N GLU A 147 -9.15 -18.18 -2.25
CA GLU A 147 -8.59 -19.52 -2.31
C GLU A 147 -7.11 -19.44 -1.89
N PRO A 148 -6.67 -20.31 -0.96
CA PRO A 148 -5.26 -20.44 -0.61
C PRO A 148 -4.39 -20.70 -1.85
N LEU A 149 -3.15 -20.24 -1.79
CA LEU A 149 -2.17 -20.55 -2.83
C LEU A 149 -1.83 -22.04 -2.81
N THR A 150 -1.52 -22.62 -3.97
CA THR A 150 -0.84 -23.93 -3.98
C THR A 150 0.58 -23.77 -3.42
N ALA A 151 1.19 -24.87 -2.98
CA ALA A 151 2.56 -24.85 -2.46
C ALA A 151 3.55 -24.31 -3.49
N GLU A 152 3.35 -24.61 -4.78
CA GLU A 152 4.19 -24.11 -5.88
C GLU A 152 4.03 -22.60 -6.07
N GLN A 153 2.80 -22.09 -5.98
CA GLN A 153 2.51 -20.66 -6.11
C GLN A 153 3.08 -19.87 -4.93
N ASP A 154 2.90 -20.36 -3.70
CA ASP A 154 3.46 -19.72 -2.51
C ASP A 154 4.99 -19.68 -2.58
N ARG A 155 5.63 -20.82 -2.89
CA ARG A 155 7.08 -20.89 -3.08
C ARG A 155 7.58 -19.92 -4.16
N ALA A 156 6.92 -19.85 -5.31
CA ALA A 156 7.30 -18.94 -6.38
C ALA A 156 7.12 -17.47 -5.98
N LEU A 157 6.06 -17.16 -5.23
CA LEU A 157 5.83 -15.82 -4.70
C LEU A 157 6.95 -15.41 -3.71
N THR A 158 7.34 -16.31 -2.81
CA THR A 158 8.46 -16.12 -1.89
C THR A 158 9.79 -15.97 -2.64
N GLU A 159 10.05 -16.81 -3.64
CA GLU A 159 11.26 -16.75 -4.48
C GLU A 159 11.41 -15.38 -5.17
N PHE A 160 10.32 -14.88 -5.77
CA PHE A 160 10.30 -13.54 -6.35
C PHE A 160 10.61 -12.46 -5.30
N ALA A 161 9.96 -12.55 -4.13
CA ALA A 161 10.12 -11.56 -3.07
C ALA A 161 11.58 -11.46 -2.60
N LEU A 162 12.22 -12.60 -2.35
CA LEU A 162 13.62 -12.67 -1.94
C LEU A 162 14.56 -12.12 -3.03
N ALA A 163 14.27 -12.41 -4.30
CA ALA A 163 15.05 -11.87 -5.42
C ALA A 163 14.87 -10.36 -5.62
N ALA A 164 13.75 -9.79 -5.18
CA ALA A 164 13.46 -8.36 -5.29
C ALA A 164 13.90 -7.55 -4.05
N GLU A 165 14.09 -8.20 -2.90
CA GLU A 165 14.49 -7.57 -1.65
C GLU A 165 15.80 -6.78 -1.78
N GLY A 166 15.84 -5.58 -1.18
CA GLY A 166 16.97 -4.65 -1.31
C GLY A 166 17.08 -3.95 -2.68
N GLY A 167 16.28 -4.36 -3.67
CA GLY A 167 16.26 -3.74 -4.99
C GLY A 167 15.81 -2.28 -4.96
N LYS A 168 16.43 -1.42 -5.78
CA LYS A 168 16.13 0.03 -5.80
C LYS A 168 14.73 0.34 -6.34
N TYR A 169 14.08 1.34 -5.77
CA TYR A 169 12.83 1.90 -6.28
C TYR A 169 13.05 2.60 -7.64
N ASP A 170 12.12 2.43 -8.57
CA ASP A 170 12.19 3.02 -9.90
C ASP A 170 11.69 4.48 -9.91
N LEU A 171 12.49 5.39 -9.33
CA LEU A 171 12.20 6.83 -9.28
C LEU A 171 11.99 7.43 -10.67
N ARG A 172 12.73 6.95 -11.68
CA ARG A 172 12.59 7.43 -13.06
C ARG A 172 11.22 7.08 -13.60
N LYS A 173 10.78 5.82 -13.47
CA LYS A 173 9.46 5.39 -13.92
C LYS A 173 8.35 6.10 -13.15
N PHE A 174 8.49 6.27 -11.82
CA PHE A 174 7.57 7.05 -11.02
C PHE A 174 7.43 8.49 -11.54
N GLY A 175 8.55 9.20 -11.76
CA GLY A 175 8.53 10.56 -12.32
C GLY A 175 7.90 10.63 -13.71
N MET A 176 8.16 9.64 -14.57
CA MET A 176 7.53 9.57 -15.90
C MET A 176 6.00 9.44 -15.84
N GLN A 177 5.41 8.91 -14.76
CA GLN A 177 3.95 8.82 -14.60
C GLN A 177 3.28 10.20 -14.51
N LEU A 178 4.03 11.24 -14.11
CA LEU A 178 3.59 12.63 -14.07
C LEU A 178 3.59 13.31 -15.45
N THR A 179 4.14 12.65 -16.47
CA THR A 179 4.26 13.20 -17.83
C THR A 179 3.23 12.59 -18.78
N LEU A 180 3.05 13.22 -19.95
CA LEU A 180 2.20 12.69 -21.02
C LEU A 180 2.77 11.42 -21.69
N LEU A 181 4.08 11.16 -21.51
CA LEU A 181 4.80 10.02 -22.11
C LEU A 181 4.76 8.74 -21.26
N ARG A 182 3.83 8.66 -20.32
CA ARG A 182 3.68 7.52 -19.42
C ARG A 182 3.18 6.25 -20.14
N ALA A 183 3.59 5.09 -19.62
CA ALA A 183 3.19 3.76 -20.13
C ALA A 183 1.67 3.52 -20.15
N ARG A 184 0.90 4.27 -19.35
CA ARG A 184 -0.56 4.23 -19.28
C ARG A 184 -1.28 4.93 -20.44
N ASN A 185 -0.56 5.48 -21.42
CA ASN A 185 -1.20 6.03 -22.61
C ASN A 185 -1.97 4.91 -23.35
N PRO A 186 -3.29 5.06 -23.62
CA PRO A 186 -4.11 4.01 -24.25
C PRO A 186 -3.55 3.44 -25.54
N LEU A 187 -2.83 4.24 -26.33
CA LEU A 187 -2.22 3.80 -27.58
C LEU A 187 -0.98 2.92 -27.36
N VAL A 188 -0.30 3.08 -26.22
CA VAL A 188 0.99 2.46 -25.92
C VAL A 188 0.83 1.22 -25.04
N THR A 189 -0.14 1.20 -24.14
CA THR A 189 -0.29 0.14 -23.11
C THR A 189 -0.49 -1.27 -23.67
N ARG A 190 -1.03 -1.41 -24.89
CA ARG A 190 -1.11 -2.72 -25.54
C ARG A 190 0.28 -3.34 -25.75
N PHE A 191 1.29 -2.51 -26.02
CA PHE A 191 2.63 -2.92 -26.42
C PHE A 191 3.70 -2.70 -25.35
N ALA A 192 3.50 -1.76 -24.42
CA ALA A 192 4.44 -1.44 -23.35
C ALA A 192 3.92 -1.80 -21.96
N GLY A 193 4.84 -1.87 -20.99
CA GLY A 193 4.49 -2.12 -19.58
C GLY A 193 4.22 -3.59 -19.26
N LYS A 194 4.67 -4.51 -20.12
CA LYS A 194 4.67 -5.96 -19.88
C LYS A 194 5.51 -6.34 -18.64
N PRO A 195 5.30 -7.53 -18.05
CA PRO A 195 6.14 -8.04 -16.98
C PRO A 195 7.62 -8.09 -17.38
N VAL A 196 8.50 -7.82 -16.42
CA VAL A 196 9.97 -7.84 -16.59
C VAL A 196 10.66 -8.90 -15.74
N GLY A 197 9.94 -9.57 -14.83
CA GLY A 197 10.51 -10.61 -13.96
C GLY A 197 11.28 -10.05 -12.76
N PRO A 198 11.91 -10.91 -11.94
CA PRO A 198 12.59 -10.54 -10.70
C PRO A 198 13.90 -9.76 -10.90
N GLY A 199 14.42 -9.14 -9.83
CA GLY A 199 15.71 -8.44 -9.80
C GLY A 199 15.73 -7.07 -10.51
N GLN A 200 14.58 -6.54 -10.91
CA GLN A 200 14.46 -5.25 -11.57
C GLN A 200 14.16 -4.11 -10.57
N LYS A 201 14.10 -2.88 -11.09
CA LYS A 201 13.59 -1.74 -10.32
C LYS A 201 12.09 -1.63 -10.53
N TYR A 202 11.36 -1.49 -9.43
CA TYR A 202 9.91 -1.44 -9.47
C TYR A 202 9.37 -0.15 -8.87
N VAL A 203 8.17 0.20 -9.31
CA VAL A 203 7.27 1.04 -8.51
C VAL A 203 6.32 0.15 -7.70
N CYS A 204 5.65 0.71 -6.71
CA CYS A 204 4.84 -0.04 -5.74
C CYS A 204 3.82 -1.02 -6.32
N VAL A 205 3.02 -0.59 -7.30
CA VAL A 205 2.05 -1.46 -7.96
C VAL A 205 2.69 -2.43 -8.95
N GLN A 206 3.82 -2.03 -9.54
CA GLN A 206 4.52 -2.89 -10.49
C GLN A 206 5.04 -4.12 -9.76
N ILE A 207 5.71 -3.97 -8.61
CA ILE A 207 6.26 -5.13 -7.89
C ILE A 207 5.18 -6.13 -7.48
N VAL A 208 4.00 -5.65 -7.06
CA VAL A 208 2.86 -6.52 -6.71
C VAL A 208 2.47 -7.37 -7.93
N LEU A 209 2.30 -6.76 -9.10
CA LEU A 209 1.87 -7.49 -10.28
C LEU A 209 2.97 -8.40 -10.85
N GLU A 210 4.23 -7.99 -10.80
CA GLU A 210 5.36 -8.84 -11.21
C GLU A 210 5.43 -10.10 -10.33
N ALA A 211 5.27 -9.94 -9.01
CA ALA A 211 5.23 -11.06 -8.08
C ALA A 211 4.06 -12.01 -8.36
N LEU A 212 2.87 -11.48 -8.62
CA LEU A 212 1.69 -12.28 -8.96
C LEU A 212 1.81 -12.97 -10.33
N VAL A 213 2.42 -12.33 -11.33
CA VAL A 213 2.71 -12.97 -12.63
C VAL A 213 3.72 -14.11 -12.44
N TYR A 214 4.79 -13.84 -11.69
CA TYR A 214 5.85 -14.82 -11.44
C TYR A 214 5.31 -16.07 -10.72
N ALA A 215 4.41 -15.88 -9.75
CA ALA A 215 3.73 -16.96 -9.05
C ALA A 215 2.62 -17.66 -9.87
N GLY A 216 2.37 -17.25 -11.12
CA GLY A 216 1.32 -17.82 -11.97
C GLY A 216 -0.11 -17.50 -11.51
N LEU A 217 -0.29 -16.47 -10.68
CA LEU A 217 -1.58 -16.07 -10.12
C LEU A 217 -2.35 -15.12 -11.05
N ILE A 218 -1.65 -14.42 -11.93
CA ILE A 218 -2.25 -13.60 -12.98
C ILE A 218 -1.52 -13.85 -14.31
N ASP A 219 -2.26 -13.74 -15.41
CA ASP A 219 -1.72 -13.98 -16.75
C ASP A 219 -0.72 -12.89 -17.17
N GLY A 220 0.53 -13.30 -17.41
CA GLY A 220 1.62 -12.43 -17.84
C GLY A 220 1.47 -11.86 -19.26
N GLU A 221 0.67 -12.50 -20.13
CA GLU A 221 0.44 -12.00 -21.49
C GLU A 221 -0.45 -10.76 -21.50
N THR A 222 -1.44 -10.74 -20.60
CA THR A 222 -2.41 -9.63 -20.47
C THR A 222 -2.05 -8.64 -19.36
N ALA A 223 -1.28 -9.04 -18.34
CA ALA A 223 -0.86 -8.12 -17.29
C ALA A 223 -0.02 -6.96 -17.83
N ARG A 224 -0.22 -5.76 -17.28
CA ARG A 224 0.59 -4.57 -17.59
C ARG A 224 1.13 -3.90 -16.33
N PRO A 225 2.07 -4.54 -15.60
CA PRO A 225 2.62 -4.00 -14.36
C PRO A 225 3.08 -2.54 -14.47
N GLY A 226 3.75 -2.17 -15.56
CA GLY A 226 4.28 -0.81 -15.75
C GLY A 226 3.23 0.26 -16.06
N ALA A 227 1.99 -0.12 -16.39
CA ALA A 227 0.90 0.79 -16.76
C ALA A 227 -0.30 0.75 -15.79
N THR A 228 -0.30 -0.22 -14.87
CA THR A 228 -1.36 -0.40 -13.87
C THR A 228 -1.11 0.49 -12.66
N TYR A 229 -2.19 0.93 -12.01
CA TYR A 229 -2.19 1.70 -10.77
C TYR A 229 -2.93 0.95 -9.68
N SER A 230 -2.62 1.22 -8.41
CA SER A 230 -3.26 0.56 -7.27
C SER A 230 -4.79 0.79 -7.25
N GLN A 231 -5.26 1.91 -7.80
CA GLN A 231 -6.68 2.15 -8.05
C GLN A 231 -7.32 1.11 -8.99
N ASP A 232 -6.61 0.61 -10.00
CA ASP A 232 -7.16 -0.41 -10.90
C ASP A 232 -7.37 -1.74 -10.17
N LEU A 233 -6.46 -2.07 -9.25
CA LEU A 233 -6.56 -3.26 -8.39
C LEU A 233 -7.70 -3.13 -7.37
N PHE A 234 -7.95 -1.91 -6.89
CA PHE A 234 -9.02 -1.63 -5.96
C PHE A 234 -10.39 -1.88 -6.58
N TYR A 235 -10.66 -1.26 -7.73
CA TYR A 235 -11.98 -1.27 -8.37
C TYR A 235 -12.20 -2.40 -9.37
N ASP A 236 -11.16 -3.18 -9.72
CA ASP A 236 -11.17 -4.08 -10.88
C ASP A 236 -11.55 -3.38 -12.19
N ARG A 237 -11.26 -2.07 -12.28
CA ARG A 237 -11.63 -1.20 -13.40
C ARG A 237 -10.53 -0.20 -13.67
N SER A 238 -10.34 0.15 -14.94
CA SER A 238 -9.31 1.09 -15.35
C SER A 238 -9.80 2.16 -16.32
N ARG A 239 -9.15 3.33 -16.26
CA ARG A 239 -9.29 4.35 -17.32
C ARG A 239 -8.54 3.97 -18.58
N ASN A 240 -7.60 3.04 -18.48
CA ASN A 240 -6.90 2.51 -19.63
C ASN A 240 -7.74 1.39 -20.25
N PRO A 241 -8.23 1.51 -21.49
CA PRO A 241 -9.12 0.52 -22.09
C PRO A 241 -8.53 -0.89 -22.19
N TYR A 242 -7.19 -1.02 -22.28
CA TYR A 242 -6.56 -2.32 -22.30
C TYR A 242 -6.65 -2.99 -20.93
N ILE A 243 -6.28 -2.26 -19.87
CA ILE A 243 -6.36 -2.77 -18.49
C ILE A 243 -7.81 -3.00 -18.05
N ASP A 244 -8.77 -2.17 -18.49
CA ASP A 244 -10.19 -2.34 -18.16
C ASP A 244 -10.79 -3.64 -18.74
N ARG A 245 -10.25 -4.12 -19.88
CA ARG A 245 -10.63 -5.42 -20.48
C ARG A 245 -9.89 -6.59 -19.86
N HIS A 246 -8.76 -6.33 -19.20
CA HIS A 246 -7.90 -7.33 -18.58
C HIS A 246 -7.59 -6.95 -17.13
N PRO A 247 -8.61 -6.77 -16.27
CA PRO A 247 -8.40 -6.36 -14.90
C PRO A 247 -7.56 -7.43 -14.17
N PRO A 248 -6.43 -7.07 -13.53
CA PRO A 248 -5.48 -8.08 -13.08
C PRO A 248 -6.02 -9.08 -12.05
N LEU A 249 -6.94 -8.66 -11.17
CA LEU A 249 -7.44 -9.47 -10.05
C LEU A 249 -8.87 -10.00 -10.25
N ALA A 250 -9.66 -9.39 -11.14
CA ALA A 250 -11.08 -9.71 -11.26
C ALA A 250 -11.29 -11.14 -11.78
N GLY A 251 -12.13 -11.91 -11.07
CA GLY A 251 -12.43 -13.30 -11.43
C GLY A 251 -11.25 -14.27 -11.28
N ARG A 252 -10.17 -13.86 -10.59
CA ARG A 252 -8.97 -14.68 -10.39
C ARG A 252 -8.76 -15.09 -8.93
N GLY A 253 -9.83 -15.15 -8.15
CA GLY A 253 -9.81 -15.62 -6.76
C GLY A 253 -9.46 -14.56 -5.72
N TRP A 254 -9.57 -13.26 -6.03
CA TRP A 254 -9.54 -12.20 -5.02
C TRP A 254 -10.94 -11.67 -4.72
N GLY A 255 -11.24 -11.54 -3.44
CA GLY A 255 -12.45 -10.89 -2.96
C GLY A 255 -12.41 -9.38 -3.19
N PRO A 256 -13.58 -8.72 -3.11
CA PRO A 256 -13.68 -7.26 -3.16
C PRO A 256 -12.88 -6.58 -2.03
N PRO A 257 -12.51 -5.29 -2.19
CA PRO A 257 -11.73 -4.59 -1.18
C PRO A 257 -12.51 -4.43 0.13
N GLN A 258 -11.84 -4.69 1.24
CA GLN A 258 -12.37 -4.57 2.60
C GLN A 258 -11.52 -3.58 3.38
N LEU A 259 -12.16 -2.65 4.10
CA LEU A 259 -11.44 -1.73 4.98
C LEU A 259 -10.77 -2.52 6.10
N TRP A 260 -9.53 -2.20 6.40
CA TRP A 260 -8.78 -2.77 7.52
C TRP A 260 -8.64 -1.76 8.67
N THR A 261 -8.76 -2.23 9.91
CA THR A 261 -8.49 -1.45 11.12
C THR A 261 -7.78 -2.26 12.19
N PRO A 262 -6.90 -1.66 12.99
CA PRO A 262 -6.24 -2.36 14.09
C PRO A 262 -7.17 -2.60 15.29
N ILE A 263 -8.17 -1.75 15.47
CA ILE A 263 -9.16 -1.80 16.56
C ILE A 263 -10.55 -1.75 15.93
N PRO A 264 -11.52 -2.59 16.37
CA PRO A 264 -12.88 -2.55 15.88
C PRO A 264 -13.49 -1.13 15.98
N GLY A 265 -14.29 -0.75 15.00
CA GLY A 265 -14.94 0.56 14.89
C GLY A 265 -14.03 1.73 14.54
N THR A 266 -12.70 1.56 14.42
CA THR A 266 -11.80 2.72 14.35
C THR A 266 -10.91 2.76 13.10
N ALA A 267 -11.28 3.60 12.13
CA ALA A 267 -10.44 3.92 10.97
C ALA A 267 -9.45 5.05 11.30
N LEU A 268 -8.56 4.82 12.26
CA LEU A 268 -7.58 5.82 12.71
C LEU A 268 -6.53 6.10 11.64
N ARG A 269 -6.04 7.34 11.61
CA ARG A 269 -4.99 7.83 10.71
C ARG A 269 -3.82 8.35 11.52
N GLY A 270 -2.65 8.46 10.90
CA GLY A 270 -1.61 9.38 11.32
C GLY A 270 -1.25 9.26 12.79
N GLN A 271 -1.34 10.41 13.45
CA GLN A 271 -1.16 10.60 14.88
C GLN A 271 -2.39 10.21 15.72
N ASP A 272 -3.56 10.02 15.10
CA ASP A 272 -4.77 9.55 15.79
C ASP A 272 -4.66 8.08 16.17
N ARG A 273 -3.73 7.34 15.53
CA ARG A 273 -3.41 5.98 15.89
C ARG A 273 -2.65 5.96 17.23
N PRO A 274 -3.00 5.07 18.17
CA PRO A 274 -2.23 4.90 19.40
C PRO A 274 -0.78 4.52 19.07
N GLN A 275 0.16 5.30 19.59
CA GLN A 275 1.59 5.06 19.47
C GLN A 275 2.20 4.90 20.86
N PRO A 276 3.19 4.02 21.04
CA PRO A 276 3.95 3.96 22.29
C PRO A 276 4.55 5.34 22.62
N PRO A 277 4.52 5.79 23.89
CA PRO A 277 4.12 5.04 25.09
C PRO A 277 2.65 5.20 25.52
N ASN A 278 1.75 5.72 24.67
CA ASN A 278 0.35 5.96 25.05
C ASN A 278 -0.38 4.65 25.41
N ALA A 279 -1.42 4.72 26.25
CA ALA A 279 -2.22 3.54 26.59
C ALA A 279 -2.91 2.93 25.35
N TRP A 280 -3.07 1.61 25.33
CA TRP A 280 -3.77 0.91 24.25
C TRP A 280 -5.29 0.94 24.49
N PRO A 281 -6.10 1.46 23.55
CA PRO A 281 -7.54 1.61 23.76
C PRO A 281 -8.35 0.36 23.39
N GLY A 282 -7.72 -0.71 22.90
CA GLY A 282 -8.41 -1.98 22.62
C GLY A 282 -8.52 -2.85 23.88
N PRO A 283 -9.64 -3.57 24.10
CA PRO A 283 -9.89 -4.30 25.34
C PRO A 283 -8.92 -5.46 25.60
N GLY A 284 -8.30 -6.02 24.56
CA GLY A 284 -7.37 -7.16 24.66
C GLY A 284 -5.91 -6.78 24.98
N GLY A 285 -5.60 -5.48 25.11
CA GLY A 285 -4.22 -5.03 25.23
C GLY A 285 -3.44 -5.10 23.92
N ALA A 286 -2.18 -4.71 23.97
CA ALA A 286 -1.28 -4.76 22.82
C ALA A 286 0.14 -5.10 23.24
N TYR A 287 0.83 -5.83 22.37
CA TYR A 287 2.28 -5.96 22.45
C TYR A 287 2.92 -4.69 21.93
N ARG A 288 3.90 -4.18 22.69
CA ARG A 288 4.82 -3.18 22.19
C ARG A 288 5.90 -3.91 21.40
N VAL A 289 5.99 -3.61 20.12
CA VAL A 289 6.98 -4.18 19.22
C VAL A 289 7.99 -3.11 18.87
N ASP A 290 9.23 -3.32 19.30
CA ASP A 290 10.35 -2.46 18.98
C ASP A 290 11.19 -3.13 17.88
N PRO A 291 11.56 -2.39 16.83
CA PRO A 291 12.45 -2.89 15.80
C PRO A 291 13.89 -2.82 16.31
N ILE A 292 14.46 -3.98 16.61
CA ILE A 292 15.82 -4.09 17.14
C ILE A 292 16.81 -4.04 15.97
N PRO A 293 17.75 -3.09 15.95
CA PRO A 293 18.80 -3.05 14.94
C PRO A 293 19.56 -4.36 14.93
N VAL A 294 19.77 -4.91 13.73
CA VAL A 294 20.65 -6.06 13.52
C VAL A 294 22.00 -5.54 13.02
N ALA A 295 23.07 -6.31 13.24
CA ALA A 295 24.38 -5.98 12.71
C ALA A 295 24.36 -5.91 11.16
N ASP A 296 25.38 -5.27 10.59
CA ASP A 296 25.75 -5.41 9.17
C ASP A 296 24.75 -4.94 8.14
N GLY A 297 24.03 -3.86 8.44
CA GLY A 297 23.17 -3.24 7.43
C GLY A 297 22.00 -4.13 6.99
N GLN A 298 21.49 -4.97 7.90
CA GLN A 298 20.23 -5.66 7.72
C GLN A 298 19.05 -4.83 8.27
N PRO A 299 17.83 -4.98 7.71
CA PRO A 299 16.63 -4.38 8.27
C PRO A 299 16.43 -4.79 9.73
N PRO A 300 16.03 -3.86 10.63
CA PRO A 300 15.82 -4.21 12.02
C PRO A 300 14.73 -5.27 12.15
N VAL A 301 14.87 -6.14 13.15
CA VAL A 301 13.92 -7.23 13.40
C VAL A 301 12.87 -6.74 14.40
N PRO A 302 11.58 -6.65 14.02
CA PRO A 302 10.50 -6.36 14.95
C PRO A 302 10.46 -7.41 16.06
N THR A 303 10.64 -6.95 17.30
CA THR A 303 10.72 -7.80 18.49
C THR A 303 9.73 -7.31 19.54
N VAL A 304 8.96 -8.23 20.13
CA VAL A 304 8.08 -7.91 21.26
C VAL A 304 8.95 -7.57 22.47
N VAL A 305 8.82 -6.34 22.99
CA VAL A 305 9.58 -5.87 24.16
C VAL A 305 8.73 -5.69 25.41
N GLY A 306 7.41 -5.77 25.27
CA GLY A 306 6.50 -5.64 26.39
C GLY A 306 5.04 -5.80 26.01
N TYR A 307 4.19 -5.74 27.03
CA TYR A 307 2.75 -5.82 26.91
C TYR A 307 2.13 -4.61 27.61
N VAL A 308 1.18 -3.97 26.95
CA VAL A 308 0.39 -2.86 27.48
C VAL A 308 -1.05 -3.35 27.62
N PRO A 309 -1.59 -3.44 28.85
CA PRO A 309 -2.97 -3.87 29.06
C PRO A 309 -3.94 -2.89 28.39
N GLY A 310 -5.04 -3.43 27.90
CA GLY A 310 -6.10 -2.65 27.30
C GLY A 310 -6.86 -1.84 28.35
N THR A 311 -7.31 -0.65 27.96
CA THR A 311 -8.30 0.08 28.76
C THR A 311 -9.69 -0.31 28.25
N PRO A 312 -10.51 -1.07 28.99
CA PRO A 312 -11.84 -1.50 28.54
C PRO A 312 -12.83 -0.34 28.43
N ASP A 313 -12.51 0.79 29.05
CA ASP A 313 -13.36 1.97 29.06
C ASP A 313 -12.76 3.06 28.17
N LEU A 314 -13.28 3.15 26.94
CA LEU A 314 -13.28 4.36 26.13
C LEU A 314 -14.36 4.16 25.07
N THR A 315 -15.43 4.94 25.18
CA THR A 315 -16.24 5.33 24.02
C THR A 315 -15.28 5.76 22.91
N LEU A 316 -14.93 4.84 22.02
CA LEU A 316 -14.06 5.14 20.89
C LEU A 316 -14.72 6.30 20.15
N PRO A 317 -14.01 7.41 19.88
CA PRO A 317 -14.57 8.49 19.09
C PRO A 317 -14.90 7.92 17.71
N THR A 318 -16.15 7.51 17.53
CA THR A 318 -16.67 6.84 16.34
C THR A 318 -16.76 7.81 15.15
N GLN A 319 -16.39 9.07 15.33
CA GLN A 319 -16.64 10.10 14.35
C GLN A 319 -15.47 11.07 14.32
N SER A 320 -14.39 10.71 13.62
CA SER A 320 -13.86 11.74 12.71
C SER A 320 -15.05 12.11 11.82
N PRO A 321 -15.53 13.38 11.83
CA PRO A 321 -16.70 13.75 11.05
C PRO A 321 -16.45 13.30 9.61
N PRO A 322 -17.43 12.68 8.93
CA PRO A 322 -17.23 12.18 7.58
C PRO A 322 -16.73 13.33 6.72
N ARG A 323 -15.44 13.28 6.34
CA ARG A 323 -14.89 14.30 5.45
C ARG A 323 -15.73 14.26 4.18
N ARG A 324 -16.31 15.40 3.81
CA ARG A 324 -16.97 15.55 2.52
C ARG A 324 -15.97 15.14 1.46
N ILE A 325 -16.34 14.13 0.67
CA ILE A 325 -15.57 13.65 -0.47
C ILE A 325 -15.20 14.89 -1.30
N SER A 326 -13.91 15.20 -1.38
CA SER A 326 -13.44 16.41 -2.03
C SER A 326 -13.61 16.26 -3.54
N PHE A 327 -13.60 17.39 -4.25
CA PHE A 327 -13.63 17.41 -5.71
C PHE A 327 -12.59 16.46 -6.35
N LEU A 328 -11.44 16.30 -5.69
CA LEU A 328 -10.32 15.47 -6.12
C LEU A 328 -10.55 13.96 -5.91
N ASP A 329 -11.47 13.57 -5.03
CA ASP A 329 -11.81 12.18 -4.75
C ASP A 329 -12.85 11.61 -5.75
N ARG A 330 -13.50 12.46 -6.57
CA ARG A 330 -14.47 12.06 -7.61
C ARG A 330 -14.10 12.55 -9.02
N PRO A 331 -12.91 12.22 -9.53
CA PRO A 331 -12.47 12.66 -10.85
C PRO A 331 -13.39 12.20 -12.01
N TYR A 332 -14.26 11.20 -11.80
CA TYR A 332 -15.20 10.70 -12.79
C TYR A 332 -16.28 11.72 -13.21
N ARG A 333 -16.65 12.69 -12.38
CA ARG A 333 -17.76 13.62 -12.69
C ARG A 333 -17.38 14.81 -13.55
N ILE A 334 -16.10 15.15 -13.66
CA ILE A 334 -15.66 16.37 -14.37
C ILE A 334 -15.75 16.19 -15.89
N PHE A 335 -15.64 14.95 -16.37
CA PHE A 335 -15.63 14.65 -17.81
C PHE A 335 -16.76 13.73 -18.26
N SER A 336 -17.58 13.18 -17.35
CA SER A 336 -18.82 12.52 -17.75
C SER A 336 -19.87 13.59 -18.02
N ARG A 337 -19.96 14.05 -19.28
CA ARG A 337 -21.19 14.67 -19.78
C ARG A 337 -22.26 13.59 -19.80
N ARG A 338 -23.05 13.51 -18.73
CA ARG A 338 -24.43 13.05 -18.83
C ARG A 338 -25.29 14.28 -19.00
#